data_AF-A0A2V7ZKC1-F1
#
_entry.id   AF-A0A2V7ZKC1-F1
#
_cell.length_a   1.000
_cell.length_b   1.000
_cell.length_c   1.000
_cell.angle_alpha   90.00
_cell.angle_beta   90.00
_cell.angle_gamma   90.00
#
_symmetry.space_group_name_H-M   'P 1'
#
loop_
_entity.id
_entity.type
_entity.pdbx_description
1 polymer ?
#
loop_
_entity_poly.entity_id
_entity_poly.type
_entity_poly.pdbx_seq_one_letter_code
_entity_poly.pdbx_strand_id
1 'polypeptide(L)'
;MIRILIAGVAAAAALSAAPPLPASLQAMVDAERGFSRRAAEVGMRDSFLEFFADDAVRFDAAPVPAKVFLRQLKPQRRRLSS
;
A
#
# COMPACT_ATOMS: atom_id res chain seq x y z
N MET A 1 -0.04 -45.22 15.32
CA MET A 1 0.35 -44.69 13.99
C MET A 1 -0.22 -43.29 13.71
N ILE A 2 -0.21 -42.36 14.68
CA ILE A 2 -0.76 -40.98 14.54
C ILE A 2 0.27 -39.89 14.94
N ARG A 3 1.50 -40.26 15.32
CA ARG A 3 2.53 -39.30 15.79
C ARG A 3 3.60 -38.92 14.77
N ILE A 4 3.65 -39.59 13.62
CA ILE A 4 4.67 -39.32 12.58
C ILE A 4 4.19 -38.26 11.56
N LEU A 5 2.89 -37.95 11.51
CA LEU A 5 2.32 -37.02 10.53
C LEU A 5 2.46 -35.52 10.89
N ILE A 6 2.70 -35.18 12.17
CA ILE A 6 2.75 -33.76 12.60
C ILE A 6 4.16 -33.15 12.41
N ALA A 7 5.21 -33.96 12.40
CA ALA A 7 6.59 -33.48 12.26
C ALA A 7 6.98 -33.06 10.83
N GLY A 8 6.22 -33.49 9.81
CA GLY A 8 6.51 -33.16 8.40
C GLY A 8 6.06 -31.76 7.97
N VAL A 9 5.02 -31.20 8.60
CA VAL A 9 4.45 -29.90 8.19
C VAL A 9 5.28 -28.71 8.67
N ALA A 10 5.93 -28.81 9.83
CA ALA A 10 6.75 -27.73 10.36
C ALA A 10 8.07 -27.52 9.58
N ALA A 11 8.63 -28.58 8.99
CA ALA A 11 9.86 -28.51 8.21
C ALA A 11 9.69 -27.82 6.85
N ALA A 12 8.47 -27.83 6.28
CA ALA A 12 8.18 -27.19 5.00
C ALA A 12 8.08 -25.65 5.10
N ALA A 13 7.70 -25.12 6.26
CA ALA A 13 7.59 -23.67 6.47
C ALA A 13 8.97 -22.98 6.57
N ALA A 14 9.97 -23.67 7.14
CA ALA A 14 11.32 -23.13 7.28
C ALA A 14 12.09 -23.05 5.95
N LEU A 15 11.72 -23.86 4.96
CA LEU A 15 12.41 -23.93 3.65
C LEU A 15 11.85 -22.96 2.61
N SER A 16 10.73 -22.29 2.92
CA SER A 16 10.02 -21.39 1.98
C SER A 16 10.19 -19.91 2.34
N ALA A 17 11.21 -19.56 3.11
CA ALA A 17 11.58 -18.16 3.31
C ALA A 17 12.21 -17.63 2.01
N ALA A 18 11.43 -16.87 1.24
CA ALA A 18 11.96 -16.14 0.10
C ALA A 18 13.12 -15.25 0.56
N PRO A 19 14.19 -15.10 -0.25
CA PRO A 19 15.28 -14.21 0.09
C PRO A 19 14.75 -12.79 0.36
N PRO A 20 15.35 -12.03 1.30
CA PRO A 20 14.91 -10.68 1.58
C PRO A 20 14.97 -9.84 0.31
N LEU A 21 13.98 -8.96 0.14
CA LEU A 21 13.94 -8.05 -0.99
C LEU A 21 15.16 -7.10 -0.94
N PRO A 22 15.69 -6.69 -2.10
CA PRO A 22 16.57 -5.54 -2.19
C PRO A 22 15.99 -4.33 -1.44
N ALA A 23 16.85 -3.55 -0.79
CA ALA A 23 16.42 -2.43 0.06
C ALA A 23 15.49 -1.44 -0.66
N SER A 24 15.69 -1.19 -1.96
CA SER A 24 14.82 -0.33 -2.77
C SER A 24 13.41 -0.91 -2.94
N LEU A 25 13.29 -2.22 -3.14
CA LEU A 25 12.00 -2.91 -3.23
C LEU A 25 11.30 -2.95 -1.87
N GLN A 26 12.06 -3.17 -0.80
CA GLN A 26 11.52 -3.11 0.56
C GLN A 26 10.98 -1.71 0.88
N ALA A 27 11.72 -0.65 0.52
CA ALA A 27 11.28 0.74 0.70
C ALA A 27 9.98 1.04 -0.08
N MET A 28 9.85 0.52 -1.30
CA MET A 28 8.62 0.67 -2.10
C MET A 28 7.43 -0.03 -1.44
N VAL A 29 7.63 -1.24 -0.91
CA VAL A 29 6.60 -1.98 -0.16
C VAL A 29 6.17 -1.20 1.09
N ASP A 30 7.13 -0.65 1.84
CA ASP A 30 6.81 0.07 3.06
C ASP A 30 6.14 1.43 2.78
N ALA A 31 6.49 2.10 1.68
CA ALA A 31 5.78 3.28 1.18
C ALA A 31 4.32 2.94 0.82
N GLU A 32 4.07 1.86 0.09
CA GLU A 32 2.72 1.41 -0.29
C GLU A 32 1.87 1.05 0.94
N ARG A 33 2.45 0.33 1.90
CA ARG A 33 1.78 0.02 3.18
C ARG A 33 1.44 1.29 3.96
N GLY A 34 2.36 2.26 3.97
CA GLY A 34 2.16 3.57 4.58
C GLY A 34 0.98 4.32 3.95
N PHE A 35 0.97 4.41 2.62
CA PHE A 35 -0.10 5.01 1.84
C PHE A 35 -1.45 4.34 2.12
N SER A 36 -1.51 3.01 2.07
CA SER A 36 -2.73 2.24 2.28
C SER A 36 -3.34 2.46 3.68
N ARG A 37 -2.51 2.46 4.73
CA ARG A 37 -2.97 2.80 6.09
C ARG A 37 -3.50 4.23 6.15
N ARG A 38 -2.78 5.17 5.56
CA ARG A 38 -3.18 6.58 5.58
C ARG A 38 -4.49 6.82 4.82
N ALA A 39 -4.65 6.19 3.67
CA ALA A 39 -5.87 6.24 2.88
C ALA A 39 -7.09 5.73 3.68
N ALA A 40 -6.92 4.72 4.54
CA ALA A 40 -7.98 4.26 5.44
C ALA A 40 -8.34 5.29 6.54
N GLU A 41 -7.38 6.10 6.97
CA GLU A 41 -7.59 7.12 8.01
C GLU A 41 -8.26 8.38 7.49
N VAL A 42 -7.80 8.91 6.33
CA VAL A 42 -8.23 10.23 5.80
C VAL A 42 -8.87 10.19 4.42
N GLY A 43 -9.01 9.01 3.83
CA GLY A 43 -9.54 8.86 2.48
C GLY A 43 -8.48 9.08 1.40
N MET A 44 -8.84 8.69 0.18
CA MET A 44 -7.96 8.63 -0.99
C MET A 44 -7.47 10.01 -1.41
N ARG A 45 -8.34 11.02 -1.41
CA ARG A 45 -7.96 12.38 -1.87
C ARG A 45 -6.79 12.91 -1.06
N ASP A 46 -6.92 12.88 0.26
CA ASP A 46 -5.97 13.51 1.17
C ASP A 46 -4.71 12.65 1.31
N SER A 47 -4.83 11.31 1.28
CA SER A 47 -3.65 10.43 1.24
C SER A 47 -2.80 10.64 -0.02
N PHE A 48 -3.41 10.84 -1.20
CA PHE A 48 -2.65 11.15 -2.41
C PHE A 48 -1.99 12.53 -2.35
N LEU A 49 -2.63 13.54 -1.75
CA LEU A 49 -2.02 14.86 -1.57
C LEU A 49 -0.77 14.81 -0.68
N GLU A 50 -0.77 13.92 0.33
CA GLU A 50 0.36 13.68 1.23
C GLU A 50 1.49 12.87 0.59
N PHE A 51 1.17 11.80 -0.14
CA PHE A 51 2.16 10.83 -0.64
C PHE A 51 2.72 11.12 -2.03
N PHE A 52 1.99 11.86 -2.88
CA PHE A 52 2.52 12.21 -4.19
C PHE A 52 3.72 13.15 -4.08
N ALA A 53 4.69 12.94 -4.98
CA ALA A 53 5.69 13.95 -5.29
C ALA A 53 5.01 15.23 -5.82
N ASP A 54 5.66 16.37 -5.69
CA ASP A 54 5.07 17.66 -6.09
C ASP A 54 4.85 17.76 -7.61
N ASP A 55 5.63 17.03 -8.38
CA ASP A 55 5.57 16.91 -9.83
C ASP A 55 4.74 15.72 -10.32
N ALA A 56 3.99 15.05 -9.44
CA ALA A 56 3.13 13.93 -9.83
C ALA A 56 2.14 14.35 -10.92
N VAL A 57 1.98 13.49 -11.93
CA VAL A 57 1.13 13.73 -13.10
C VAL A 57 -0.08 12.81 -13.08
N ARG A 58 -1.27 13.38 -13.26
CA ARG A 58 -2.49 12.62 -13.54
C ARG A 58 -2.58 12.42 -15.04
N PHE A 59 -2.73 11.17 -15.47
CA PHE A 59 -2.99 10.81 -16.86
C PHE A 59 -4.50 10.65 -17.08
N ASP A 60 -5.05 11.44 -18.00
CA ASP A 60 -6.43 11.39 -18.51
C ASP A 60 -6.38 11.81 -19.99
N ALA A 61 -7.42 12.42 -20.56
CA ALA A 61 -7.38 12.97 -21.93
C ALA A 61 -6.17 13.89 -22.21
N ALA A 62 -5.73 14.66 -21.20
CA ALA A 62 -4.48 15.41 -21.21
C ALA A 62 -3.75 15.26 -19.86
N PRO A 63 -2.41 15.06 -19.83
CA PRO A 63 -1.65 15.01 -18.59
C PRO A 63 -1.68 16.36 -17.86
N VAL A 64 -1.98 16.35 -16.56
CA VAL A 64 -2.01 17.55 -15.71
C VAL A 64 -1.37 17.29 -14.35
N PRO A 65 -0.90 18.32 -13.62
CA PRO A 65 -0.38 18.15 -12.27
C PRO A 65 -1.43 17.53 -11.33
N ALA A 66 -1.12 16.36 -10.76
CA ALA A 66 -2.06 15.55 -10.00
C ALA A 66 -2.53 16.27 -8.72
N LYS A 67 -1.61 16.93 -8.00
CA LYS A 67 -1.95 17.69 -6.78
C LYS A 67 -2.90 18.85 -7.06
N VAL A 68 -2.78 19.52 -8.21
CA VAL A 68 -3.71 20.61 -8.60
C VAL A 68 -5.12 20.07 -8.77
N PHE A 69 -5.26 18.96 -9.51
CA PHE A 69 -6.54 18.28 -9.69
C PHE A 69 -7.15 17.80 -8.35
N LEU A 70 -6.37 17.11 -7.51
CA LEU A 70 -6.87 16.55 -6.24
C LEU A 70 -7.39 17.61 -5.27
N ARG A 71 -6.78 18.80 -5.25
CA ARG A 71 -7.22 19.92 -4.40
C ARG A 71 -8.62 20.42 -4.76
N GLN A 72 -9.03 20.29 -6.03
CA GLN A 72 -10.38 20.68 -6.50
C GLN A 72 -11.48 19.72 -6.05
N LEU A 73 -11.13 18.47 -5.73
CA LEU A 73 -12.09 17.49 -5.22
C LEU A 73 -12.56 17.85 -3.80
N LYS A 74 -13.79 17.48 -3.45
CA LYS A 74 -14.29 17.62 -2.08
C LYS A 74 -13.55 16.64 -1.14
N PRO A 75 -13.18 17.06 0.08
CA PRO A 75 -12.63 16.14 1.08
C PRO A 75 -13.57 14.96 1.32
N GLN A 76 -13.01 13.75 1.41
CA GLN A 76 -13.79 12.56 1.72
C GLN A 76 -13.99 12.49 3.23
N ARG A 77 -15.22 12.69 3.73
CA ARG A 77 -15.53 12.37 5.13
C ARG A 77 -15.53 10.86 5.30
N ARG A 78 -14.85 10.36 6.33
CA ARG A 78 -14.94 8.96 6.74
C ARG A 78 -16.42 8.62 7.02
N ARG A 79 -17.04 7.84 6.13
CA ARG A 79 -18.30 7.14 6.47
C ARG A 79 -17.89 5.93 7.29
N LEU A 80 -17.90 6.10 8.62
CA LEU A 80 -17.91 4.96 9.52
C LEU A 80 -19.27 4.29 9.35
N SER A 81 -19.33 3.26 8.50
CA SER A 81 -20.41 2.29 8.61
C SER A 81 -20.15 1.51 9.90
N SER A 82 -20.98 1.79 10.91
CA SER A 82 -21.14 1.01 12.13
C SER A 82 -21.71 -0.37 11.84
#